data_AF-F9NVH1-F1
#
_entry.id   AF-F9NVH1-F1
#
_cell.length_a   1.000
_cell.length_b   1.000
_cell.length_c   1.000
_cell.angle_alpha   90.00
_cell.angle_beta   90.00
_cell.angle_gamma   90.00
#
_symmetry.space_group_name_H-M   'P 1'
#
loop_
_entity.id
_entity.type
_entity.pdbx_description
1 polymer ?
#
loop_
_entity_poly.entity_id
_entity_poly.type
_entity_poly.pdbx_seq_one_letter_code
_entity_poly.pdbx_strand_id
1 'polypeptide(L)' 'MSHFGKDLGVTLADGPMQHLLARAVIVVDAEGKVTYTQLVDEITTEPDYDAALEATSKA' A
#
# COMPACT_ATOMS: atom_id res chain seq x y z
N MET A 1 7.53 11.59 -15.36
CA MET A 1 6.56 11.98 -14.33
C MET A 1 6.01 10.70 -13.72
N SER A 2 6.37 10.41 -12.47
CA SER A 2 5.84 9.24 -11.76
C SER A 2 4.40 9.53 -11.33
N HIS A 3 3.50 8.56 -11.54
CA HIS A 3 2.12 8.64 -11.09
C HIS A 3 1.95 7.62 -9.95
N PHE A 4 2.44 7.97 -8.76
CA PHE A 4 2.57 7.09 -7.60
C PHE A 4 1.41 6.09 -7.42
N GLY A 5 0.17 6.58 -7.39
CA GLY A 5 -1.00 5.71 -7.19
C GLY A 5 -1.25 4.72 -8.33
N LYS A 6 -0.98 5.12 -9.58
CA LYS A 6 -1.12 4.24 -10.75
C LYS A 6 0.03 3.23 -10.82
N ASP A 7 1.24 3.71 -10.54
CA ASP A 7 2.46 2.90 -10.57
C ASP A 7 2.43 1.79 -9.49
N LEU A 8 1.80 2.08 -8.35
CA LEU A 8 1.63 1.12 -7.24
C LEU A 8 0.27 0.40 -7.25
N GLY A 9 -0.61 0.68 -8.22
CA GLY A 9 -1.92 0.02 -8.33
C GLY A 9 -2.91 0.37 -7.20
N VAL A 10 -2.71 1.50 -6.52
CA VAL A 10 -3.54 1.95 -5.37
C VAL A 10 -4.48 3.11 -5.71
N THR A 11 -4.58 3.54 -6.97
CA THR A 11 -5.58 4.54 -7.36
C THR A 11 -6.99 3.95 -7.38
N LEU A 12 -7.94 4.61 -6.69
CA LEU A 12 -9.35 4.30 -6.82
C LEU A 12 -9.84 4.75 -8.20
N ALA A 13 -10.23 3.78 -9.03
CA ALA A 13 -10.56 3.99 -10.43
C ALA A 13 -11.92 4.69 -10.61
N ASP A 14 -12.91 4.32 -9.79
CA ASP A 14 -14.31 4.70 -9.98
C ASP A 14 -14.99 5.11 -8.67
N GLY A 15 -16.19 5.67 -8.78
CA GLY A 15 -17.06 6.00 -7.65
C GLY A 15 -16.75 7.36 -7.01
N PRO A 16 -17.39 7.68 -5.87
CA PRO A 16 -17.28 8.99 -5.23
C PRO A 16 -15.88 9.32 -4.70
N MET A 17 -15.03 8.30 -4.54
CA MET A 17 -13.64 8.42 -4.09
C MET A 17 -12.63 8.28 -5.23
N GLN A 18 -13.07 8.29 -6.49
CA GLN A 18 -12.17 8.30 -7.63
C GLN A 18 -11.14 9.43 -7.50
N HIS A 19 -9.91 9.17 -7.95
CA HIS A 19 -8.74 10.05 -7.80
C HIS A 19 -8.09 10.09 -6.41
N LEU A 20 -8.67 9.44 -5.40
CA LEU A 20 -7.97 9.15 -4.14
C LEU A 20 -7.15 7.85 -4.25
N LEU A 21 -6.33 7.61 -3.23
CA LEU A 21 -5.62 6.34 -3.08
C LEU A 21 -6.39 5.41 -2.14
N ALA A 22 -6.41 4.12 -2.45
CA ALA A 22 -6.86 3.08 -1.55
C ALA A 22 -5.96 3.03 -0.30
N ARG A 23 -6.52 2.57 0.82
CA ARG A 23 -5.73 2.32 2.03
C ARG A 23 -4.87 1.08 1.80
N ALA A 24 -3.56 1.28 1.79
CA ALA A 24 -2.59 0.22 1.56
C ALA A 24 -1.30 0.46 2.35
N VAL A 25 -0.57 -0.61 2.64
CA VAL A 25 0.76 -0.59 3.26
C VAL A 25 1.74 -1.30 2.33
N ILE A 26 2.87 -0.66 2.06
CA ILE A 26 3.96 -1.22 1.25
C ILE A 26 5.24 -1.03 2.05
N VAL A 27 5.94 -2.12 2.32
CA VAL A 27 7.25 -2.10 3.00
C VAL A 27 8.33 -2.38 1.97
N VAL A 28 9.38 -1.55 2.02
CA VAL A 28 10.52 -1.58 1.09
C VAL A 28 11.79 -1.64 1.91
N ASP A 29 12.73 -2.50 1.52
CA ASP A 29 14.04 -2.62 2.17
C ASP A 29 15.03 -1.51 1.73
N ALA A 30 16.25 -1.56 2.27
CA ALA A 30 17.31 -0.59 1.97
C ALA A 30 17.81 -0.65 0.51
N GLU A 31 17.61 -1.78 -0.18
CA GLU A 31 17.96 -1.95 -1.60
C GLU A 31 16.82 -1.49 -2.53
N GLY A 32 15.69 -1.05 -1.96
CA GLY A 32 14.53 -0.60 -2.73
C GLY A 32 13.62 -1.74 -3.18
N LYS A 33 13.75 -2.94 -2.62
CA LYS A 33 12.91 -4.09 -2.95
C LYS A 33 11.72 -4.18 -2.00
N VAL A 34 10.56 -4.51 -2.55
CA VAL A 34 9.32 -4.68 -1.79
C VAL A 34 9.37 -5.98 -0.99
N THR A 35 9.20 -5.88 0.33
CA THR A 35 9.21 -7.03 1.26
C THR A 35 7.81 -7.38 1.76
N TYR A 36 6.85 -6.44 1.70
CA TYR A 36 5.46 -6.66 2.08
C TYR A 36 4.53 -5.70 1.35
N THR A 37 3.32 -6.18 1.05
CA THR A 37 2.23 -5.39 0.49
C THR A 37 0.91 -5.82 1.12
N GLN A 38 0.09 -4.85 1.48
CA GLN A 38 -1.29 -5.06 1.90
C GLN A 38 -2.17 -3.99 1.28
N LEU A 39 -3.16 -4.42 0.50
CA LEU A 39 -4.31 -3.62 0.13
C LEU A 39 -5.42 -3.97 1.12
N VAL A 40 -5.99 -2.99 1.81
CA VAL A 40 -7.06 -3.24 2.79
C VAL A 40 -8.38 -3.46 2.07
N ASP A 41 -9.12 -4.51 2.44
CA ASP A 41 -10.39 -4.89 1.81
C ASP A 41 -11.45 -3.79 1.90
N GLU A 42 -11.52 -3.10 3.05
CA GLU A 42 -12.44 -1.98 3.28
C GLU A 42 -11.68 -0.74 3.76
N ILE A 43 -11.92 0.41 3.13
CA ILE A 43 -11.17 1.65 3.38
C ILE A 43 -11.30 2.16 4.83
N THR A 44 -12.37 1.78 5.52
CA THR A 44 -12.67 2.16 6.91
C THR A 44 -11.86 1.31 7.89
N THR A 45 -11.44 0.10 7.51
CA THR A 45 -10.65 -0.81 8.33
C THR A 45 -9.19 -0.39 8.36
N GLU A 46 -8.52 -0.71 9.47
CA GLU A 46 -7.09 -0.49 9.61
C GLU A 46 -6.30 -1.64 8.98
N PRO A 47 -5.08 -1.38 8.46
CA PRO A 47 -4.20 -2.45 7.98
C PRO A 47 -3.69 -3.31 9.15
N ASP A 48 -3.05 -4.43 8.81
CA ASP A 48 -2.39 -5.29 9.78
C ASP A 48 -1.01 -4.70 10.08
N TYR A 49 -0.93 -3.87 11.12
CA TYR A 49 0.31 -3.21 11.49
C TYR A 49 1.37 -4.19 11.98
N ASP A 50 0.96 -5.25 12.69
CA ASP A 50 1.90 -6.23 13.22
C ASP A 50 2.58 -6.96 12.07
N ALA A 51 1.81 -7.44 11.09
CA ALA A 51 2.35 -8.07 9.88
C ALA A 51 3.27 -7.13 9.08
N ALA A 52 2.90 -5.85 8.96
CA ALA A 52 3.71 -4.85 8.28
C ALA A 52 5.04 -4.57 9.02
N LEU A 53 5.01 -4.46 10.35
CA LEU A 53 6.20 -4.22 11.17
C LEU A 53 7.12 -5.45 11.18
N GLU A 54 6.60 -6.66 11.26
CA GLU A 54 7.39 -7.89 11.15
C GLU A 54 8.14 -7.96 9.81
N ALA A 55 7.51 -7.49 8.72
CA ALA A 55 8.15 -7.45 7.41
C ALA A 55 9.37 -6.52 7.33
N THR A 56 9.47 -5.52 8.20
CA THR A 56 10.66 -4.63 8.27
C THR A 56 11.90 -5.36 8.76
N SER A 57 11.73 -6.48 9.47
CA SER A 57 12.83 -7.28 10.03
C SER A 57 13.37 -8.34 9.06
N LYS A 58 12.72 -8.52 7.90
CA LYS A 58 13.13 -9.48 6.86
C LYS A 58 14.10 -8.87 5.84
N ALA A 59 14.54 -7.63 6.07
CA ALA A 59 15.47 -6.86 5.25
C ALA A 59 16.91 -7.00 5.72
#